data_AF-A0A336N5X0-F1
#
_entry.id   AF-A0A336N5X0-F1
#
_cell.length_a   1.000
_cell.length_b   1.000
_cell.length_c   1.000
_cell.angle_alpha   90.00
_cell.angle_beta   90.00
_cell.angle_gamma   90.00
#
_symmetry.space_group_name_H-M   'P 1'
#
loop_
_entity.id
_entity.type
_entity.pdbx_description
1 polymer ?
#
loop_
_entity_poly.entity_id
_entity_poly.type
_entity_poly.pdbx_seq_one_letter_code
_entity_poly.pdbx_strand_id
1 'polypeptide(L)'
;MADLDDIRDGKDFGLDRPQTNQAFYLKGAGALDWGMQSRLANIFNPKTGRTIMLAFDHGYFQGPTTGLERIDLHIAPLFEYTDVLMCTRGILRSVVPPATRKPVVLRASGANSILTELSNEAVAVCVEDALRLNVSAMTAQVYIGSQYEHQSIKILSNWSIKVLVMVCQPWR
;
A
#
# COMPACT_ATOMS: atom_id res chain seq x y z
N MET A 1 15.42 -20.61 61.20
CA MET A 1 15.74 -19.78 60.02
C MET A 1 14.46 -19.05 59.65
N ALA A 2 14.46 -17.73 59.79
CA ALA A 2 13.27 -16.88 59.64
C ALA A 2 13.08 -16.37 58.20
N ASP A 3 13.42 -17.20 57.20
CA ASP A 3 13.44 -16.83 55.77
C ASP A 3 12.86 -17.92 54.84
N LEU A 4 12.08 -18.86 55.36
CA LEU A 4 11.43 -19.90 54.54
C LEU A 4 9.97 -19.56 54.15
N ASP A 5 9.33 -18.65 54.88
CA ASP A 5 7.89 -18.37 54.74
C ASP A 5 7.57 -17.22 53.78
N ASP A 6 8.59 -16.54 53.21
CA ASP A 6 8.40 -15.41 52.30
C ASP A 6 9.04 -15.59 50.92
N ILE A 7 9.32 -16.84 50.53
CA ILE A 7 9.54 -17.19 49.11
C ILE A 7 8.16 -17.25 48.44
N ARG A 8 7.54 -16.08 48.29
CA ARG A 8 6.46 -15.92 47.32
C ARG A 8 7.13 -16.04 45.96
N ASP A 9 6.81 -17.10 45.24
CA ASP A 9 7.19 -17.29 43.85
C ASP A 9 6.75 -16.04 43.05
N GLY A 10 7.68 -15.09 42.86
CA GLY A 10 7.40 -13.73 42.36
C GLY A 10 7.06 -13.67 40.88
N LYS A 11 6.57 -14.77 40.31
CA LYS A 11 6.24 -14.92 38.90
C LYS A 11 4.78 -15.30 38.76
N ASP A 12 4.02 -14.42 38.14
CA ASP A 12 2.67 -14.70 37.67
C ASP A 12 2.72 -15.05 36.18
N PHE A 13 2.44 -16.32 35.86
CA PHE A 13 2.40 -16.84 34.50
C PHE A 13 0.98 -16.80 33.89
N GLY A 14 -0.03 -16.33 34.63
CA GLY A 14 -1.42 -16.25 34.15
C GLY A 14 -2.02 -17.62 33.79
N LEU A 15 -1.74 -18.66 34.58
CA LEU A 15 -2.17 -20.04 34.32
C LEU A 15 -3.70 -20.23 34.25
N ASP A 16 -4.46 -19.26 34.77
CA ASP A 16 -5.93 -19.18 34.72
C ASP A 16 -6.45 -18.65 33.36
N ARG A 17 -5.58 -18.14 32.50
CA ARG A 17 -5.93 -17.44 31.25
C ARG A 17 -5.24 -18.08 30.06
N PRO A 18 -5.91 -18.99 29.33
CA PRO A 18 -5.32 -19.56 28.12
C PRO A 18 -5.05 -18.45 27.09
N GLN A 19 -3.89 -18.52 26.42
CA GLN A 19 -3.61 -17.67 25.27
C GLN A 19 -4.63 -17.95 24.16
N THR A 20 -5.12 -16.88 23.53
CA THR A 20 -6.04 -16.97 22.40
C THR A 20 -5.44 -16.28 21.17
N ASN A 21 -5.79 -16.77 19.99
CA ASN A 21 -5.42 -16.13 18.73
C ASN A 21 -6.49 -15.10 18.35
N GLN A 22 -6.06 -13.94 17.85
CA GLN A 22 -6.97 -12.98 17.23
C GLN A 22 -7.00 -13.18 15.72
N ALA A 23 -8.21 -13.32 15.17
CA ALA A 23 -8.40 -13.36 13.72
C ALA A 23 -8.10 -11.99 13.09
N PHE A 24 -7.49 -11.99 11.90
CA PHE A 24 -7.26 -10.77 11.15
C PHE A 24 -8.58 -10.26 10.53
N TYR A 25 -8.91 -9.00 10.79
CA TYR A 25 -10.22 -8.40 10.52
C TYR A 25 -10.54 -8.18 9.04
N LEU A 26 -9.52 -8.12 8.18
CA LEU A 26 -9.69 -7.67 6.79
C LEU A 26 -10.20 -8.80 5.89
N LYS A 27 -11.25 -8.49 5.11
CA LYS A 27 -11.90 -9.42 4.17
C LYS A 27 -10.89 -10.12 3.25
N GLY A 28 -10.92 -11.46 3.24
CA GLY A 28 -10.06 -12.27 2.35
C GLY A 28 -8.55 -12.19 2.66
N ALA A 29 -8.18 -11.74 3.87
CA ALA A 29 -6.78 -11.61 4.29
C ALA A 29 -6.44 -12.42 5.55
N GLY A 30 -7.37 -13.23 6.08
CA GLY A 30 -7.19 -13.98 7.33
C GLY A 30 -6.15 -15.11 7.30
N ALA A 31 -5.69 -15.51 6.12
CA ALA A 31 -4.72 -16.59 5.91
C ALA A 31 -3.40 -16.11 5.26
N LEU A 32 -3.12 -14.81 5.32
CA LEU A 32 -1.84 -14.26 4.87
C LEU A 32 -0.80 -14.34 5.99
N ASP A 33 0.47 -14.36 5.62
CA ASP A 33 1.56 -14.20 6.58
C ASP A 33 1.47 -12.85 7.32
N TRP A 34 1.98 -12.81 8.55
CA TRP A 34 2.01 -11.64 9.42
C TRP A 34 2.53 -10.39 8.72
N GLY A 35 3.62 -10.49 7.94
CA GLY A 35 4.22 -9.34 7.27
C GLY A 35 3.33 -8.70 6.21
N MET A 36 2.43 -9.48 5.62
CA MET A 36 1.43 -9.00 4.66
C MET A 36 0.20 -8.44 5.36
N GLN A 37 -0.26 -9.09 6.44
CA GLN A 37 -1.32 -8.56 7.30
C GLN A 37 -0.94 -7.20 7.89
N SER A 38 0.31 -7.03 8.34
CA SER A 38 0.86 -5.76 8.86
C SER A 38 0.81 -4.64 7.81
N ARG A 39 1.25 -4.89 6.58
CA ARG A 39 1.17 -3.90 5.49
C ARG A 39 -0.27 -3.54 5.13
N LEU A 40 -1.18 -4.51 5.14
CA LEU A 40 -2.60 -4.26 4.91
C LEU A 40 -3.24 -3.45 6.05
N ALA A 41 -2.81 -3.67 7.29
CA ALA A 41 -3.31 -2.92 8.44
C ALA A 41 -2.84 -1.46 8.46
N ASN A 42 -1.72 -1.16 7.80
CA ASN A 42 -1.32 0.22 7.52
C ASN A 42 -2.25 0.88 6.48
N ILE A 43 -2.81 0.11 5.54
CA ILE A 43 -3.69 0.66 4.49
C ILE A 43 -5.12 0.81 5.00
N PHE A 44 -5.68 -0.24 5.58
CA PHE A 44 -7.06 -0.32 6.02
C PHE A 44 -7.15 -0.18 7.53
N ASN A 45 -7.83 0.85 8.03
CA ASN A 45 -7.95 1.10 9.45
C ASN A 45 -8.50 -0.13 10.20
N PRO A 46 -7.81 -0.67 11.23
CA PRO A 46 -8.25 -1.88 11.94
C PRO A 46 -9.61 -1.81 12.63
N LYS A 47 -10.09 -0.61 12.96
CA LYS A 47 -11.40 -0.42 13.60
C LYS A 47 -12.54 -0.38 12.58
N THR A 48 -12.32 0.20 11.41
CA THR A 48 -13.37 0.43 10.40
C THR A 48 -13.29 -0.51 9.21
N GLY A 49 -12.14 -1.14 8.97
CA GLY A 49 -11.84 -1.93 7.78
C GLY A 49 -11.78 -1.12 6.48
N ARG A 50 -11.71 0.21 6.55
CA ARG A 50 -11.78 1.14 5.41
C ARG A 50 -10.52 2.01 5.31
N THR A 51 -10.36 2.69 4.18
CA THR A 51 -9.23 3.58 3.89
C THR A 51 -9.67 4.79 3.08
N ILE A 52 -9.05 5.93 3.32
CA ILE A 52 -9.09 7.13 2.48
C ILE A 52 -7.72 7.26 1.81
N MET A 53 -7.64 6.85 0.55
CA MET A 53 -6.40 6.88 -0.24
C MET A 53 -6.38 8.11 -1.15
N LEU A 54 -5.32 8.91 -1.04
CA LEU A 54 -5.09 10.06 -1.92
C LEU A 54 -4.15 9.64 -3.07
N ALA A 55 -4.70 9.57 -4.28
CA ALA A 55 -3.97 9.23 -5.48
C ALA A 55 -3.53 10.48 -6.27
N PHE A 56 -2.24 10.57 -6.56
CA PHE A 56 -1.62 11.65 -7.34
C PHE A 56 -0.52 11.11 -8.25
N ASP A 57 -0.70 9.88 -8.75
CA ASP A 57 0.22 9.21 -9.68
C ASP A 57 -0.05 9.57 -11.15
N HIS A 58 -1.17 10.22 -11.48
CA HIS A 58 -1.65 10.52 -12.85
C HIS A 58 -0.57 10.97 -13.84
N GLY A 59 0.42 11.73 -13.39
CA GLY A 59 1.52 12.20 -14.23
C GLY A 59 2.38 11.09 -14.84
N TYR A 60 2.26 9.83 -14.39
CA TYR A 60 3.01 8.70 -14.94
C TYR A 60 2.78 8.50 -16.45
N PHE A 61 1.62 8.89 -16.97
CA PHE A 61 1.31 8.85 -18.41
C PHE A 61 0.73 10.17 -18.96
N GLN A 62 0.25 11.08 -18.09
CA GLN A 62 -0.38 12.35 -18.48
C GLN A 62 0.57 13.56 -18.43
N GLY A 63 1.72 13.47 -17.76
CA GLY A 63 2.53 14.65 -17.44
C GLY A 63 1.86 15.57 -16.39
N PRO A 64 2.07 16.90 -16.44
CA PRO A 64 1.53 17.84 -15.44
C PRO A 64 0.02 18.07 -15.65
N THR A 65 -0.79 17.15 -15.14
CA THR A 65 -2.25 17.26 -15.18
C THR A 65 -2.76 18.33 -14.19
N THR A 66 -3.94 18.89 -14.45
CA THR A 66 -4.51 19.99 -13.68
C THR A 66 -4.56 19.68 -12.17
N GLY A 67 -4.02 20.57 -11.36
CA GLY A 67 -3.94 20.45 -9.91
C GLY A 67 -2.71 19.66 -9.39
N LEU A 68 -1.97 18.99 -10.28
CA LEU A 68 -0.73 18.25 -9.94
C LEU A 68 0.53 18.91 -10.49
N GLU A 69 0.46 20.15 -10.97
CA GLU A 69 1.59 20.91 -11.50
C GLU A 69 2.65 21.16 -10.41
N ARG A 70 2.20 21.34 -9.16
CA ARG A 70 3.02 21.59 -7.97
C ARG A 70 2.55 20.74 -6.80
N ILE A 71 2.88 19.45 -6.82
CA ILE A 71 2.55 18.49 -5.75
C ILE A 71 3.07 18.97 -4.39
N ASP A 72 4.25 19.57 -4.37
CA ASP A 72 4.89 20.13 -3.19
C ASP A 72 4.08 21.28 -2.54
N LEU A 73 3.28 22.01 -3.32
CA LEU A 73 2.47 23.13 -2.81
C LEU A 73 1.00 22.76 -2.63
N HIS A 74 0.41 22.08 -3.61
CA HIS A 74 -1.04 21.87 -3.67
C HIS A 74 -1.48 20.55 -3.04
N ILE A 75 -0.63 19.53 -3.06
CA ILE A 75 -0.99 18.19 -2.59
C ILE A 75 -0.36 17.87 -1.24
N ALA A 76 0.85 18.36 -0.97
CA ALA A 76 1.54 18.12 0.30
C ALA A 76 0.72 18.52 1.55
N PRO A 77 -0.02 19.65 1.57
CA PRO A 77 -0.89 19.99 2.69
C PRO A 77 -2.03 18.99 2.93
N LEU A 78 -2.37 18.16 1.94
CA LEU A 78 -3.45 17.17 2.06
C LEU A 78 -2.99 15.87 2.71
N PHE A 79 -1.68 15.62 2.79
CA PHE A 79 -1.15 14.33 3.24
C PHE A 79 -1.63 13.96 4.66
N GLU A 80 -1.70 14.91 5.58
CA GLU A 80 -2.08 14.65 6.97
C GLU A 80 -3.52 14.12 7.12
N TYR A 81 -4.42 14.54 6.23
CA TYR A 81 -5.85 14.21 6.26
C TYR A 81 -6.21 12.88 5.59
N THR A 82 -5.21 12.14 5.12
CA THR A 82 -5.40 10.89 4.35
C THR A 82 -4.89 9.70 5.14
N ASP A 83 -5.42 8.51 4.89
CA ASP A 83 -4.88 7.30 5.49
C ASP A 83 -3.61 6.84 4.76
N VAL A 84 -3.60 6.94 3.42
CA VAL A 84 -2.58 6.36 2.55
C VAL A 84 -2.33 7.25 1.33
N LEU A 85 -1.06 7.36 0.92
CA LEU A 85 -0.67 8.06 -0.31
C LEU A 85 -0.48 7.05 -1.46
N MET A 86 -0.95 7.39 -2.66
CA MET A 86 -0.68 6.63 -3.88
C MET A 86 0.02 7.51 -4.93
N CYS A 87 1.24 7.15 -5.28
CA CYS A 87 2.10 7.96 -6.17
C CYS A 87 3.15 7.11 -6.90
N THR A 88 3.94 7.74 -7.77
CA THR A 88 5.11 7.12 -8.41
C THR A 88 6.35 7.23 -7.53
N ARG A 89 7.34 6.37 -7.74
CA ARG A 89 8.62 6.45 -7.02
C ARG A 89 9.37 7.77 -7.25
N GLY A 90 9.18 8.40 -8.41
CA GLY A 90 9.80 9.68 -8.74
C GLY A 90 9.28 10.79 -7.85
N ILE A 91 7.96 10.93 -7.76
CA ILE A 91 7.31 11.89 -6.87
C ILE A 91 7.61 11.59 -5.40
N LEU A 92 7.52 10.33 -4.99
CA LEU A 92 7.79 9.91 -3.62
C LEU A 92 9.18 10.34 -3.14
N ARG A 93 10.21 10.13 -3.98
CA ARG A 93 11.60 10.46 -3.62
C ARG A 93 11.92 11.95 -3.70
N SER A 94 11.25 12.69 -4.58
CA SER A 94 11.61 14.07 -4.89
C SER A 94 10.89 15.11 -4.03
N VAL A 95 9.59 14.92 -3.77
CA VAL A 95 8.76 15.98 -3.19
C VAL A 95 7.89 15.53 -2.02
N VAL A 96 7.79 14.23 -1.73
CA VAL A 96 7.08 13.74 -0.55
C VAL A 96 8.07 13.62 0.62
N PRO A 97 7.96 14.44 1.69
CA PRO A 97 8.88 14.36 2.81
C PRO A 97 8.77 13.01 3.53
N PRO A 98 9.87 12.28 3.80
CA PRO A 98 9.82 11.04 4.56
C PRO A 98 9.22 11.20 5.98
N ALA A 99 9.30 12.42 6.53
CA ALA A 99 8.68 12.78 7.81
C ALA A 99 7.14 12.72 7.79
N THR A 100 6.51 12.68 6.62
CA THR A 100 5.05 12.54 6.44
C THR A 100 4.50 11.30 7.12
N ARG A 101 5.30 10.21 7.18
CA ARG A 101 4.98 8.97 7.91
C ARG A 101 3.62 8.34 7.57
N LYS A 102 3.14 8.57 6.34
CA LYS A 102 1.97 7.89 5.80
C LYS A 102 2.38 6.61 5.05
N PRO A 103 1.59 5.53 5.13
CA PRO A 103 1.71 4.38 4.25
C PRO A 103 1.66 4.81 2.78
N VAL A 104 2.38 4.09 1.92
CA VAL A 104 2.43 4.39 0.48
C VAL A 104 2.03 3.17 -0.35
N VAL A 105 1.17 3.40 -1.34
CA VAL A 105 0.93 2.48 -2.46
C VAL A 105 1.66 3.02 -3.69
N LEU A 106 2.52 2.20 -4.27
CA LEU A 106 3.40 2.64 -5.36
C LEU A 106 2.84 2.24 -6.72
N ARG A 107 2.63 3.23 -7.61
CA ARG A 107 2.43 2.98 -9.04
C ARG A 107 3.65 2.24 -9.58
N ALA A 108 3.44 0.99 -9.97
CA ALA A 108 4.49 0.07 -10.39
C ALA A 108 4.30 -0.41 -11.85
N SER A 109 3.28 0.08 -12.55
CA SER A 109 3.13 -0.03 -14.01
C SER A 109 3.27 1.35 -14.68
N GLY A 110 3.50 1.37 -16.00
CA GLY A 110 3.63 2.59 -16.79
C GLY A 110 4.19 2.30 -18.17
N ALA A 111 5.00 3.20 -18.74
CA ALA A 111 5.56 3.13 -20.10
C ALA A 111 4.54 3.31 -21.25
N ASN A 112 3.33 3.73 -20.93
CA ASN A 112 2.34 4.30 -21.84
C ASN A 112 2.36 5.83 -21.77
N SER A 113 1.61 6.48 -22.67
CA SER A 113 1.34 7.92 -22.63
C SER A 113 -0.03 8.20 -23.24
N ILE A 114 -0.55 9.42 -23.05
CA ILE A 114 -1.77 9.88 -23.72
C ILE A 114 -1.67 9.94 -25.26
N LEU A 115 -0.47 9.84 -25.82
CA LEU A 115 -0.23 9.92 -27.28
C LEU A 115 -0.19 8.56 -27.97
N THR A 116 -0.32 7.47 -27.21
CA THR A 116 -0.20 6.09 -27.67
C THR A 116 -1.34 5.23 -27.12
N GLU A 117 -1.36 3.94 -27.46
CA GLU A 117 -2.34 3.01 -26.89
C GLU A 117 -2.23 2.96 -25.35
N LEU A 118 -3.33 3.30 -24.68
CA LEU A 118 -3.38 3.48 -23.23
C LEU A 118 -3.10 2.17 -22.48
N SER A 119 -3.56 1.04 -23.01
CA SER A 119 -3.38 -0.26 -22.36
C SER A 119 -1.96 -0.83 -22.46
N ASN A 120 -1.09 -0.23 -23.27
CA ASN A 120 0.29 -0.70 -23.50
C ASN A 120 1.22 -0.34 -22.33
N GLU A 121 0.97 -0.95 -21.17
CA GLU A 121 1.80 -0.75 -19.97
C GLU A 121 2.82 -1.86 -19.76
N ALA A 122 3.93 -1.53 -19.12
CA ALA A 122 4.93 -2.47 -18.62
C ALA A 122 5.19 -2.27 -17.13
N VAL A 123 5.92 -3.20 -16.51
CA VAL A 123 6.44 -3.03 -15.14
C VAL A 123 7.38 -1.82 -15.11
N ALA A 124 7.05 -0.82 -14.29
CA ALA A 124 7.82 0.42 -14.13
C ALA A 124 8.77 0.38 -12.91
N VAL A 125 8.51 -0.51 -11.94
CA VAL A 125 9.29 -0.63 -10.69
C VAL A 125 9.46 -2.09 -10.31
N CYS A 126 10.70 -2.49 -9.99
CA CYS A 126 11.00 -3.82 -9.47
C CYS A 126 10.68 -3.94 -7.97
N VAL A 127 10.48 -5.17 -7.50
CA VAL A 127 10.09 -5.44 -6.10
C VAL A 127 11.15 -4.96 -5.11
N GLU A 128 12.43 -5.05 -5.47
CA GLU A 128 13.55 -4.62 -4.62
C GLU A 128 13.49 -3.12 -4.33
N ASP A 129 13.11 -2.30 -5.32
CA ASP A 129 12.98 -0.86 -5.14
C ASP A 129 11.71 -0.48 -4.36
N ALA A 130 10.63 -1.25 -4.53
CA ALA A 130 9.42 -1.11 -3.71
C ALA A 130 9.72 -1.41 -2.23
N LEU A 131 10.46 -2.49 -1.95
CA LEU A 131 10.92 -2.83 -0.60
C LEU A 131 11.85 -1.75 -0.03
N ARG A 132 12.80 -1.24 -0.82
CA ARG A 132 13.71 -0.15 -0.42
C ARG A 132 12.96 1.14 -0.05
N LEU A 133 11.83 1.40 -0.70
CA LEU A 133 10.95 2.54 -0.43
C LEU A 133 9.97 2.32 0.74
N ASN A 134 10.01 1.15 1.38
CA ASN A 134 9.13 0.79 2.48
C ASN A 134 7.63 0.95 2.14
N VAL A 135 7.24 0.56 0.92
CA VAL A 135 5.85 0.69 0.47
C VAL A 135 4.98 -0.42 1.08
N SER A 136 3.71 -0.10 1.33
CA SER A 136 2.73 -1.05 1.85
C SER A 136 2.16 -1.93 0.75
N ALA A 137 2.05 -1.40 -0.48
CA ALA A 137 1.58 -2.15 -1.63
C ALA A 137 2.17 -1.58 -2.94
N MET A 138 2.15 -2.42 -3.97
CA MET A 138 2.36 -2.01 -5.36
C MET A 138 1.00 -2.01 -6.06
N THR A 139 0.85 -1.18 -7.08
CA THR A 139 -0.35 -1.13 -7.92
C THR A 139 0.00 -1.07 -9.40
N ALA A 140 -0.82 -1.73 -10.21
CA ALA A 140 -0.73 -1.78 -11.66
C ALA A 140 -2.13 -1.70 -12.26
N GLN A 141 -2.23 -1.23 -13.50
CA GLN A 141 -3.49 -1.25 -14.24
C GLN A 141 -3.76 -2.63 -14.84
N VAL A 142 -5.05 -2.96 -14.96
CA VAL A 142 -5.53 -4.11 -15.74
C VAL A 142 -6.54 -3.59 -16.74
N TYR A 143 -6.34 -3.90 -18.01
CA TYR A 143 -7.11 -3.35 -19.11
C TYR A 143 -7.94 -4.44 -19.79
N ILE A 144 -8.98 -4.92 -19.11
CA ILE A 144 -9.91 -5.90 -19.67
C ILE A 144 -10.64 -5.29 -20.88
N GLY A 145 -10.71 -6.04 -21.97
CA GLY A 145 -11.29 -5.65 -23.26
C GLY A 145 -10.39 -4.76 -24.13
N SER A 146 -9.17 -4.43 -23.69
CA SER A 146 -8.25 -3.55 -24.44
C SER A 146 -7.21 -4.34 -25.23
N GLN A 147 -6.52 -3.65 -26.15
CA GLN A 147 -5.54 -4.27 -27.05
C GLN A 147 -4.43 -5.05 -26.30
N TYR A 148 -3.97 -4.53 -25.16
CA TYR A 148 -2.90 -5.14 -24.36
C TYR A 148 -3.41 -5.81 -23.07
N GLU A 149 -4.65 -6.30 -23.05
CA GLU A 149 -5.26 -6.99 -21.89
C GLU A 149 -4.33 -8.06 -21.31
N HIS A 150 -3.87 -9.01 -22.13
CA HIS A 150 -3.01 -10.12 -21.71
C HIS A 150 -1.71 -9.64 -21.05
N GLN A 151 -1.11 -8.58 -21.59
CA GLN A 151 0.10 -7.98 -21.03
C GLN A 151 -0.19 -7.36 -19.66
N SER A 152 -1.30 -6.64 -19.51
CA SER A 152 -1.70 -6.04 -18.24
C SER A 152 -1.97 -7.08 -17.14
N ILE A 153 -2.58 -8.23 -17.50
CA ILE A 153 -2.79 -9.35 -16.57
C ILE A 153 -1.45 -10.00 -16.18
N LYS A 154 -0.53 -10.16 -17.13
CA LYS A 154 0.82 -10.70 -16.85
C LYS A 154 1.61 -9.85 -15.86
N ILE A 155 1.49 -8.52 -15.91
CA ILE A 155 2.14 -7.62 -14.94
C ILE A 155 1.73 -8.00 -13.51
N LEU A 156 0.44 -8.25 -13.27
CA LEU A 156 -0.06 -8.69 -11.97
C LEU A 156 0.49 -10.06 -11.56
N SER A 157 0.47 -11.02 -12.48
CA SER A 157 0.91 -12.40 -12.19
C SER A 157 2.39 -12.50 -11.86
N ASN A 158 3.21 -11.54 -12.31
CA ASN A 158 4.65 -11.55 -12.11
C ASN A 158 5.09 -11.08 -10.71
N TRP A 159 4.18 -10.61 -9.85
CA TRP A 159 4.51 -10.18 -8.49
C TRP A 159 3.94 -11.15 -7.45
N SER A 160 4.81 -11.71 -6.60
CA SER A 160 4.38 -12.51 -5.43
C SER A 160 3.97 -11.67 -4.21
N ILE A 161 3.96 -10.34 -4.32
CA ILE A 161 3.40 -9.42 -3.33
C ILE A 161 1.94 -9.14 -3.68
N LYS A 162 1.06 -9.02 -2.67
CA LYS A 162 -0.33 -8.59 -2.90
C LYS A 162 -0.34 -7.25 -3.63
N VAL A 163 -0.84 -7.28 -4.86
CA VAL A 163 -1.08 -6.10 -5.67
C VAL A 163 -2.47 -5.58 -5.35
N LEU A 164 -2.56 -4.28 -5.05
CA LEU A 164 -3.87 -3.66 -4.93
C LEU A 164 -4.40 -3.44 -6.34
N VAL A 165 -5.32 -4.30 -6.78
CA VAL A 165 -6.09 -4.10 -8.00
C VAL A 165 -7.17 -3.08 -7.69
N MET A 166 -6.88 -1.82 -7.97
CA MET A 166 -7.87 -0.75 -7.88
C MET A 166 -8.57 -0.69 -9.23
N VAL A 167 -9.82 -1.14 -9.28
CA VAL A 167 -10.66 -0.91 -10.45
C VAL A 167 -11.05 0.56 -10.43
N CYS A 168 -10.25 1.39 -11.11
CA CYS A 168 -10.62 2.78 -11.36
C CYS A 168 -11.79 2.76 -12.37
N GLN A 169 -13.02 2.82 -11.87
CA GLN A 169 -14.14 3.20 -12.72
C GLN A 169 -13.91 4.66 -13.13
N PRO A 170 -13.99 5.01 -14.43
CA PRO A 170 -13.97 6.40 -14.82
C PRO A 170 -15.14 7.10 -14.11
N TRP A 171 -14.87 8.20 -13.43
CA TRP A 171 -15.93 9.12 -13.01
C TRP A 171 -16.60 9.62 -14.30
N ARG A 172 -17.80 9.12 -14.59
CA ARG A 172 -18.71 9.70 -15.56
C ARG A 172 -19.67 10.64 -14.86
#